data_AF-A0A6C0B4G1-F1
#
_entry.id   AF-A0A6C0B4G1-F1
#
_cell.length_a   1.000
_cell.length_b   1.000
_cell.length_c   1.000
_cell.angle_alpha   90.00
_cell.angle_beta   90.00
_cell.angle_gamma   90.00
#
_symmetry.space_group_name_H-M   'P 1'
#
loop_
_entity.id
_entity.type
_entity.pdbx_description
1 polymer ?
#
loop_
_entity_poly.entity_id
_entity_poly.type
_entity_poly.pdbx_seq_one_letter_code
_entity_poly.pdbx_strand_id
1 'polypeptide(L)'
;MNKKLADIISIISNNRYNNYEHLQKNTKILLEPLLIKTSFTEVFKELLHLCKNVKINKNEKSTHIPNKTVNKTVNKTVSKTVNKIIQLPKNSIFRQKIPNFTNNKLFNILIKKYNLYMIKVSKTRYDPYSEICMKALDKVYCVLPKEESISYLKKIKYRVVEDFNKKNIYRLYNYSSKHFKKSELDDIFSNNRPIRPSMLKVFADVFNCNLVYLENSNVKFITKFVDNLAMIIITEDQNNIYCLRTKKSHGYIRSEILKEDLGVNINFYSEKLAKTSLDVLQNLSRMKNINCKKQGKTKKINKTRQELIDELCRL
;
A
#
# COMPACT_ATOMS: atom_id res chain seq x y z
N MET A 1 32.52 23.13 -18.57
CA MET A 1 31.42 22.27 -18.06
C MET A 1 31.49 20.85 -18.66
N ASN A 2 31.75 20.73 -19.96
CA ASN A 2 31.69 19.46 -20.70
C ASN A 2 32.73 18.40 -20.27
N LYS A 3 33.94 18.78 -19.83
CA LYS A 3 34.97 17.82 -19.38
C LYS A 3 34.55 17.07 -18.10
N LYS A 4 34.00 17.79 -17.11
CA LYS A 4 33.48 17.17 -15.87
C LYS A 4 32.28 16.26 -16.12
N LEU A 5 31.43 16.61 -17.09
CA LEU A 5 30.29 15.77 -17.45
C LEU A 5 30.74 14.49 -18.17
N ALA A 6 31.72 14.60 -19.07
CA ALA A 6 32.34 13.46 -19.75
C ALA A 6 33.05 12.52 -18.75
N ASP A 7 33.76 13.06 -17.76
CA ASP A 7 34.42 12.28 -16.72
C ASP A 7 33.39 11.53 -15.85
N ILE A 8 32.27 12.17 -15.51
CA ILE A 8 31.17 11.53 -14.74
C ILE A 8 30.51 10.41 -15.56
N ILE A 9 30.23 10.65 -16.86
CA ILE A 9 29.65 9.63 -17.74
C ILE A 9 30.61 8.45 -17.90
N SER A 10 31.92 8.70 -18.02
CA SER A 10 32.95 7.66 -18.10
C SER A 10 33.03 6.82 -16.83
N ILE A 11 32.93 7.43 -15.64
CA ILE A 11 32.92 6.74 -14.35
C ILE A 11 31.66 5.86 -14.20
N ILE A 12 30.52 6.33 -14.72
CA ILE A 12 29.25 5.58 -14.69
C ILE A 12 29.29 4.42 -15.70
N SER A 13 29.86 4.62 -16.88
CA SER A 13 29.92 3.60 -17.93
C SER A 13 30.93 2.49 -17.64
N ASN A 14 32.03 2.79 -16.96
CA ASN A 14 33.12 1.83 -16.70
C ASN A 14 32.88 0.95 -15.47
N ASN A 15 31.92 1.30 -14.61
CA ASN A 15 31.58 0.49 -13.45
C ASN A 15 30.41 -0.45 -13.78
N ARG A 16 30.71 -1.73 -14.03
CA ARG A 16 29.72 -2.80 -14.17
C ARG A 16 29.05 -3.10 -12.83
N TYR A 17 28.13 -2.24 -12.39
CA TYR A 17 27.29 -2.51 -11.22
C TYR A 17 26.00 -3.21 -11.65
N ASN A 18 25.95 -4.52 -11.44
CA ASN A 18 24.75 -5.36 -11.62
C ASN A 18 23.66 -5.11 -10.53
N ASN A 19 23.74 -4.02 -9.77
CA ASN A 19 22.81 -3.77 -8.67
C ASN A 19 22.37 -2.30 -8.59
N TYR A 20 21.11 -2.07 -8.96
CA TYR A 20 20.48 -0.76 -9.14
C TYR A 20 20.33 0.06 -7.84
N GLU A 21 20.30 -0.60 -6.67
CA GLU A 21 20.18 0.06 -5.36
C GLU A 21 21.45 0.81 -4.96
N HIS A 22 22.63 0.31 -5.35
CA HIS A 22 23.90 0.97 -5.05
C HIS A 22 24.12 2.24 -5.89
N LEU A 23 23.52 2.27 -7.08
CA LEU A 23 23.51 3.43 -7.98
C LEU A 23 22.75 4.58 -7.31
N GLN A 24 21.47 4.41 -6.93
CA GLN A 24 20.65 5.51 -6.41
C GLN A 24 21.24 6.24 -5.21
N LYS A 25 21.88 5.50 -4.30
CA LYS A 25 22.41 6.09 -3.05
C LYS A 25 23.65 6.95 -3.31
N ASN A 26 24.52 6.52 -4.23
CA ASN A 26 25.76 7.24 -4.53
C ASN A 26 25.57 8.34 -5.59
N THR A 27 24.69 8.13 -6.58
CA THR A 27 24.43 9.16 -7.60
C THR A 27 23.71 10.37 -7.02
N LYS A 28 22.83 10.17 -6.02
CA LYS A 28 22.13 11.28 -5.36
C LYS A 28 23.09 12.17 -4.57
N ILE A 29 24.07 11.59 -3.88
CA ILE A 29 25.09 12.32 -3.11
C ILE A 29 26.03 13.12 -4.01
N LEU A 30 26.36 12.57 -5.19
CA LEU A 30 27.22 13.24 -6.18
C LEU A 30 26.50 14.32 -7.00
N LEU A 31 25.20 14.16 -7.28
CA LEU A 31 24.44 15.09 -8.13
C LEU A 31 23.75 16.23 -7.37
N GLU A 32 23.42 16.06 -6.09
CA GLU A 32 22.74 17.10 -5.30
C GLU A 32 23.45 18.47 -5.32
N PRO A 33 24.80 18.55 -5.19
CA PRO A 33 25.50 19.84 -5.25
C PRO A 33 25.47 20.48 -6.65
N LEU A 34 25.30 19.68 -7.71
CA LEU A 34 25.26 20.13 -9.10
C LEU A 34 23.84 20.53 -9.54
N LEU A 35 22.81 19.91 -8.96
CA LEU A 35 21.40 20.16 -9.25
C LEU A 35 20.89 21.52 -8.71
N ILE A 36 21.57 22.08 -7.71
CA ILE A 36 21.17 23.36 -7.08
C ILE A 36 21.45 24.58 -8.00
N LYS A 37 22.19 24.42 -9.12
CA LYS A 37 22.68 25.57 -9.89
C LYS A 37 22.25 25.70 -11.36
N THR A 38 21.39 24.85 -11.92
CA THR A 38 20.96 25.00 -13.32
C THR A 38 19.48 24.73 -13.52
N SER A 39 18.80 25.58 -14.29
CA SER A 39 17.41 25.42 -14.73
C SER A 39 17.29 24.23 -15.69
N PHE A 40 16.88 23.08 -15.17
CA PHE A 40 16.88 21.78 -15.86
C PHE A 40 15.69 21.58 -16.82
N THR A 41 15.76 22.14 -18.02
CA THR A 41 14.86 21.75 -19.11
C THR A 41 15.60 21.10 -20.29
N GLU A 42 16.83 21.50 -20.58
CA GLU A 42 17.58 20.98 -21.73
C GLU A 42 18.39 19.72 -21.42
N VAL A 43 19.08 19.66 -20.28
CA VAL A 43 19.85 18.46 -19.88
C VAL A 43 18.93 17.24 -19.69
N PHE A 44 17.69 17.47 -19.25
CA PHE A 44 16.69 16.41 -19.10
C PHE A 44 16.18 15.91 -20.48
N LYS A 45 16.13 16.79 -21.48
CA LYS A 45 15.78 16.43 -22.87
C LYS A 45 16.90 15.62 -23.53
N GLU A 46 18.17 15.98 -23.33
CA GLU A 46 19.30 15.20 -23.86
C GLU A 46 19.42 13.82 -23.22
N LEU A 47 19.22 13.70 -21.90
CA LEU A 47 19.20 12.39 -21.22
C LEU A 47 18.08 11.47 -21.73
N LEU A 48 16.89 12.03 -21.99
CA LEU A 48 15.78 11.29 -22.61
C LEU A 48 16.09 10.86 -24.05
N HIS A 49 16.85 11.66 -24.79
CA HIS A 49 17.25 11.34 -26.16
C HIS A 49 18.32 10.22 -26.20
N LEU A 50 19.28 10.22 -25.27
CA LEU A 50 20.29 9.18 -25.14
C LEU A 50 19.68 7.82 -24.76
N CYS A 51 18.67 7.81 -23.87
CA CYS A 51 17.99 6.58 -23.47
C CYS A 51 17.11 5.97 -24.58
N LYS A 52 16.61 6.78 -25.53
CA LYS A 52 15.77 6.29 -26.65
C LYS A 52 16.57 5.58 -27.76
N ASN A 53 17.87 5.78 -27.84
CA ASN A 53 18.70 5.25 -28.93
C ASN A 53 19.43 3.93 -28.61
N VAL A 54 19.22 3.35 -27.42
CA VAL A 54 19.81 2.04 -27.09
C VAL A 54 18.96 0.92 -27.71
N LYS A 55 19.24 0.59 -28.98
CA LYS A 55 18.83 -0.69 -29.57
C LYS A 55 19.52 -1.82 -28.80
N ILE A 56 18.73 -2.67 -28.15
CA ILE A 56 19.22 -3.87 -27.48
C ILE A 56 19.65 -4.88 -28.55
N ASN A 57 20.95 -4.94 -28.84
CA ASN A 57 21.54 -6.10 -29.50
C ASN A 57 21.63 -7.22 -28.45
N LYS A 58 20.77 -8.23 -28.58
CA LYS A 58 20.98 -9.53 -27.95
C LYS A 58 21.93 -10.31 -28.84
N ASN A 59 23.17 -10.48 -28.40
CA ASN A 59 23.95 -11.70 -28.62
C ASN A 59 25.24 -11.69 -27.79
N GLU A 60 25.76 -12.90 -27.57
CA GLU A 60 27.04 -13.29 -26.95
C GLU A 60 26.98 -13.60 -25.44
N LYS A 61 26.79 -14.88 -25.08
CA LYS A 61 27.76 -16.00 -25.02
C LYS A 61 28.84 -15.84 -23.94
N SER A 62 28.66 -16.70 -22.93
CA SER A 62 29.62 -17.30 -22.00
C SER A 62 31.10 -17.23 -22.40
N THR A 63 31.94 -16.79 -21.44
CA THR A 63 33.22 -17.45 -21.13
C THR A 63 33.61 -17.25 -19.66
N HIS A 64 33.91 -18.38 -19.00
CA HIS A 64 34.67 -18.51 -17.75
C HIS A 64 36.03 -17.80 -17.79
N ILE A 65 36.54 -17.38 -16.62
CA ILE A 65 37.96 -17.46 -16.16
C ILE A 65 38.10 -16.80 -14.75
N PRO A 66 39.10 -17.20 -13.91
CA PRO A 66 38.85 -17.61 -12.53
C PRO A 66 39.32 -16.67 -11.40
N ASN A 67 38.92 -17.07 -10.18
CA ASN A 67 39.31 -16.53 -8.88
C ASN A 67 40.83 -16.36 -8.70
N LYS A 68 41.24 -15.17 -8.27
CA LYS A 68 42.48 -14.96 -7.53
C LYS A 68 42.19 -14.23 -6.22
N THR A 69 42.52 -14.92 -5.13
CA THR A 69 42.66 -14.46 -3.77
C THR A 69 43.82 -13.47 -3.65
N VAL A 70 43.60 -12.33 -3.00
CA VAL A 70 44.67 -11.53 -2.37
C VAL A 70 44.18 -11.06 -1.00
N ASN A 71 44.98 -11.37 0.01
CA ASN A 71 44.79 -11.02 1.41
C ASN A 71 45.64 -9.79 1.79
N LYS A 72 45.16 -9.06 2.81
CA LYS A 72 45.84 -8.05 3.67
C LYS A 72 46.18 -6.71 2.97
N THR A 73 45.96 -5.54 3.56
CA THR A 73 46.46 -5.12 4.88
C THR A 73 45.69 -3.91 5.41
N VAL A 74 45.60 -3.84 6.73
CA VAL A 74 45.10 -2.75 7.58
C VAL A 74 45.89 -1.46 7.33
N ASN A 75 45.21 -0.31 7.31
CA ASN A 75 45.78 0.93 7.85
C ASN A 75 44.69 1.82 8.46
N LYS A 76 44.87 2.08 9.75
CA LYS A 76 44.19 3.10 10.55
C LYS A 76 44.71 4.48 10.12
N THR A 77 43.81 5.43 9.93
CA THR A 77 44.12 6.84 10.18
C THR A 77 42.93 7.53 10.81
N VAL A 78 43.20 8.02 12.01
CA VAL A 78 42.37 8.92 12.81
C VAL A 78 42.45 10.31 12.20
N SER A 79 41.31 10.96 11.97
CA SER A 79 41.27 12.43 11.95
C SER A 79 39.97 12.93 12.57
N LYS A 80 40.13 13.48 13.78
CA LYS A 80 39.20 14.37 14.48
C LYS A 80 38.82 15.54 13.56
N THR A 81 37.53 15.90 13.50
CA THR A 81 37.11 17.32 13.45
C THR A 81 35.59 17.46 13.61
N VAL A 82 35.22 18.10 14.74
CA VAL A 82 34.14 19.09 14.92
C VAL A 82 32.68 18.60 14.81
N ASN A 83 32.12 18.31 15.98
CA ASN A 83 30.69 18.43 16.27
C ASN A 83 30.23 19.88 16.01
N LYS A 84 29.46 20.11 14.95
CA LYS A 84 28.56 21.27 14.86
C LYS A 84 27.13 20.77 15.10
N ILE A 85 26.67 20.98 16.33
CA ILE A 85 25.26 20.91 16.71
C ILE A 85 24.52 21.96 15.88
N ILE A 86 23.80 21.52 14.85
CA ILE A 86 22.84 22.39 14.16
C ILE A 86 21.59 22.42 15.04
N GLN A 87 21.47 23.48 15.83
CA GLN A 87 20.21 23.86 16.46
C GLN A 87 19.21 24.23 15.36
N LEU A 88 18.15 23.44 15.22
CA LEU A 88 16.98 23.82 14.42
C LEU A 88 16.19 24.90 15.19
N PRO A 89 15.83 26.02 14.55
CA PRO A 89 15.15 27.11 15.23
C PRO A 89 13.75 26.68 15.69
N LYS A 90 13.50 26.86 16.99
CA LYS A 90 12.15 26.95 17.56
C LYS A 90 11.56 28.28 17.12
N ASN A 91 10.50 28.25 16.30
CA ASN A 91 9.28 29.06 16.48
C ASN A 91 8.22 28.79 15.40
N SER A 92 7.16 28.13 15.85
CA SER A 92 5.74 28.47 15.65
C SER A 92 5.33 29.35 14.46
N ILE A 93 4.85 28.75 13.38
CA ILE A 93 3.78 29.31 12.53
C ILE A 93 2.96 28.16 11.91
N PHE A 94 2.06 27.50 12.65
CA PHE A 94 1.00 26.69 12.03
C PHE A 94 -0.23 26.60 12.94
N ARG A 95 -1.03 27.66 12.97
CA ARG A 95 -2.50 27.52 13.07
C ARG A 95 -3.11 27.86 11.72
N GLN A 96 -2.75 27.09 10.69
CA GLN A 96 -3.57 27.07 9.48
C GLN A 96 -4.81 26.22 9.78
N LYS A 97 -6.01 26.78 9.56
CA LYS A 97 -7.24 26.00 9.46
C LYS A 97 -7.00 24.92 8.41
N ILE A 98 -6.85 23.68 8.85
CA ILE A 98 -6.47 22.59 7.97
C ILE A 98 -7.70 22.26 7.10
N PRO A 99 -7.63 22.38 5.77
CA PRO A 99 -8.77 22.12 4.90
C PRO A 99 -9.30 20.70 5.12
N ASN A 100 -10.62 20.55 5.12
CA ASN A 100 -11.25 19.23 5.10
C ASN A 100 -11.01 18.61 3.72
N PHE A 101 -10.17 17.59 3.65
CA PHE A 101 -9.81 16.93 2.39
C PHE A 101 -10.94 16.04 1.86
N THR A 102 -11.78 15.55 2.76
CA THR A 102 -13.01 14.79 2.50
C THR A 102 -14.09 15.20 3.51
N ASN A 103 -15.35 14.82 3.26
CA ASN A 103 -16.43 15.00 4.26
C ASN A 103 -16.29 14.04 5.46
N ASN A 104 -15.36 13.08 5.40
CA ASN A 104 -15.15 12.11 6.47
C ASN A 104 -14.19 12.65 7.54
N LYS A 105 -14.73 12.95 8.73
CA LYS A 105 -13.96 13.54 9.84
C LYS A 105 -12.83 12.62 10.31
N LEU A 106 -13.11 11.33 10.51
CA LEU A 106 -12.11 10.38 10.97
C LEU A 106 -10.97 10.24 9.95
N PHE A 107 -11.30 10.12 8.66
CA PHE A 107 -10.31 10.05 7.59
C PHE A 107 -9.35 11.25 7.62
N ASN A 108 -9.89 12.47 7.78
CA ASN A 108 -9.09 13.69 7.89
C ASN A 108 -8.25 13.74 9.18
N ILE A 109 -8.74 13.20 10.30
CA ILE A 109 -7.99 13.07 11.55
C ILE A 109 -6.79 12.15 11.36
N LEU A 110 -7.00 10.97 10.74
CA LEU A 110 -5.94 9.99 10.50
C LEU A 110 -4.82 10.57 9.63
N ILE A 111 -5.17 11.32 8.58
CA ILE A 111 -4.19 12.03 7.72
C ILE A 111 -3.26 12.90 8.56
N LYS A 112 -3.84 13.73 9.43
CA LYS A 112 -3.11 14.70 10.24
C LYS A 112 -2.28 14.02 11.32
N LYS A 113 -2.90 13.14 12.11
CA LYS A 113 -2.29 12.47 13.26
C LYS A 113 -1.07 11.62 12.83
N TYR A 114 -1.16 10.94 11.70
CA TYR A 114 -0.15 9.98 11.24
C TYR A 114 0.68 10.46 10.05
N ASN A 115 0.51 11.72 9.63
CA ASN A 115 1.18 12.30 8.45
C ASN A 115 1.05 11.42 7.19
N LEU A 116 -0.17 10.91 6.97
CA LEU A 116 -0.49 10.05 5.83
C LEU A 116 -0.77 10.91 4.59
N TYR A 117 -0.63 10.31 3.41
CA TYR A 117 -1.11 10.92 2.18
C TYR A 117 -2.43 10.29 1.74
N MET A 118 -3.26 11.13 1.15
CA MET A 118 -4.50 10.72 0.52
C MET A 118 -4.25 10.50 -0.97
N ILE A 119 -4.71 9.37 -1.47
CA ILE A 119 -4.79 9.09 -2.90
C ILE A 119 -6.24 9.25 -3.32
N LYS A 120 -6.48 9.86 -4.48
CA LYS A 120 -7.79 10.05 -5.08
C LYS A 120 -7.87 9.28 -6.40
N VAL A 121 -8.97 8.56 -6.61
CA VAL A 121 -9.33 7.87 -7.85
C VAL A 121 -10.75 8.29 -8.23
N SER A 122 -10.95 8.80 -9.44
CA SER A 122 -12.30 9.15 -9.89
C SER A 122 -13.13 7.90 -10.18
N LYS A 123 -14.40 7.92 -9.80
CA LYS A 123 -15.36 6.84 -10.08
C LYS A 123 -15.67 6.67 -11.56
N THR A 124 -15.36 7.66 -12.40
CA THR A 124 -15.50 7.56 -13.86
C THR A 124 -14.37 6.78 -14.52
N ARG A 125 -13.32 6.41 -13.78
CA ARG A 125 -12.27 5.51 -14.30
C ARG A 125 -12.84 4.12 -14.52
N TYR A 126 -12.16 3.35 -15.38
CA TYR A 126 -12.58 2.01 -15.78
C TYR A 126 -12.89 1.10 -14.58
N ASP A 127 -11.95 0.93 -13.65
CA ASP A 127 -12.14 0.09 -12.46
C ASP A 127 -11.58 0.78 -11.21
N PRO A 128 -12.34 1.71 -10.63
CA PRO A 128 -11.83 2.59 -9.58
C PRO A 128 -11.60 1.84 -8.26
N TYR A 129 -12.32 0.74 -8.02
CA TYR A 129 -12.20 -0.07 -6.80
C TYR A 129 -10.97 -0.97 -6.82
N SER A 130 -10.68 -1.64 -7.94
CA SER A 130 -9.40 -2.36 -8.04
C SER A 130 -8.22 -1.39 -8.01
N GLU A 131 -8.36 -0.25 -8.69
CA GLU A 131 -7.30 0.77 -8.74
C GLU A 131 -6.98 1.33 -7.35
N ILE A 132 -8.00 1.71 -6.56
CA ILE A 132 -7.77 2.27 -5.22
C ILE A 132 -7.16 1.23 -4.27
N CYS A 133 -7.59 -0.04 -4.34
CA CYS A 133 -7.00 -1.12 -3.55
C CYS A 133 -5.51 -1.30 -3.86
N MET A 134 -5.16 -1.35 -5.15
CA MET A 134 -3.76 -1.50 -5.55
C MET A 134 -2.93 -0.25 -5.23
N LYS A 135 -3.50 0.96 -5.37
CA LYS A 135 -2.84 2.19 -4.95
C LYS A 135 -2.62 2.26 -3.44
N ALA A 136 -3.43 1.60 -2.61
CA ALA A 136 -3.20 1.51 -1.17
C ALA A 136 -2.05 0.55 -0.80
N LEU A 137 -1.93 -0.60 -1.50
CA LEU A 137 -1.01 -1.67 -1.14
C LEU A 137 0.34 -1.60 -1.87
N ASP A 138 0.32 -1.34 -3.18
CA ASP A 138 1.45 -1.57 -4.07
C ASP A 138 2.12 -0.27 -4.46
N LYS A 139 3.42 -0.15 -4.16
CA LYS A 139 4.21 1.06 -4.44
C LYS A 139 4.45 1.24 -5.93
N VAL A 140 4.68 0.15 -6.66
CA VAL A 140 4.91 0.19 -8.10
C VAL A 140 3.63 0.70 -8.76
N TYR A 141 2.50 0.06 -8.46
CA TYR A 141 1.21 0.46 -9.03
C TYR A 141 0.83 1.92 -8.72
N CYS A 142 1.18 2.41 -7.52
CA CYS A 142 0.86 3.78 -7.10
C CYS A 142 1.37 4.85 -8.07
N VAL A 143 2.54 4.62 -8.67
CA VAL A 143 3.23 5.58 -9.56
C VAL A 143 3.14 5.21 -11.05
N LEU A 144 2.46 4.11 -11.39
CA LEU A 144 2.33 3.70 -12.79
C LEU A 144 1.53 4.73 -13.61
N PRO A 145 1.95 4.99 -14.87
CA PRO A 145 1.15 5.71 -15.84
C PRO A 145 -0.22 5.04 -16.07
N LYS A 146 -1.19 5.82 -16.54
CA LYS A 146 -2.57 5.38 -16.72
C LYS A 146 -2.69 4.27 -17.78
N GLU A 147 -1.83 4.30 -18.78
CA GLU A 147 -1.78 3.37 -19.90
C GLU A 147 -1.32 2.00 -19.44
N GLU A 148 -0.33 1.96 -18.54
CA GLU A 148 0.22 0.73 -17.98
C GLU A 148 -0.62 0.16 -16.85
N SER A 149 -1.36 1.01 -16.13
CA SER A 149 -2.15 0.59 -14.97
C SER A 149 -3.21 -0.46 -15.33
N ILE A 150 -3.82 -0.36 -16.51
CA ILE A 150 -4.84 -1.33 -16.95
C ILE A 150 -4.23 -2.73 -17.17
N SER A 151 -3.08 -2.80 -17.83
CA SER A 151 -2.36 -4.05 -18.06
C SER A 151 -1.90 -4.67 -16.74
N TYR A 152 -1.43 -3.84 -15.81
CA TYR A 152 -1.06 -4.28 -14.46
C TYR A 152 -2.26 -4.84 -13.69
N LEU A 153 -3.40 -4.14 -13.69
CA LEU A 153 -4.62 -4.61 -13.03
C LEU A 153 -5.09 -5.95 -13.60
N LYS A 154 -5.04 -6.13 -14.93
CA LYS A 154 -5.39 -7.40 -15.56
C LYS A 154 -4.54 -8.55 -15.02
N LYS A 155 -3.22 -8.37 -14.95
CA LYS A 155 -2.29 -9.37 -14.40
C LYS A 155 -2.59 -9.68 -12.94
N ILE A 156 -2.85 -8.65 -12.14
CA ILE A 156 -3.17 -8.81 -10.72
C ILE A 156 -4.50 -9.54 -10.54
N LYS A 157 -5.57 -9.18 -11.25
CA LYS A 157 -6.85 -9.87 -11.16
C LYS A 157 -6.73 -11.35 -11.53
N TYR A 158 -5.99 -11.66 -12.59
CA TYR A 158 -5.72 -13.04 -12.95
C TYR A 158 -5.05 -13.81 -11.80
N ARG A 159 -4.01 -13.24 -11.19
CA ARG A 159 -3.36 -13.83 -10.01
C ARG A 159 -4.32 -13.97 -8.83
N VAL A 160 -5.19 -12.98 -8.61
CA VAL A 160 -6.16 -12.99 -7.51
C VAL A 160 -7.16 -14.13 -7.68
N VAL A 161 -7.72 -14.33 -8.88
CA VAL A 161 -8.67 -15.43 -9.12
C VAL A 161 -8.01 -16.79 -9.06
N GLU A 162 -6.76 -16.89 -9.52
CA GLU A 162 -5.95 -18.11 -9.42
C GLU A 162 -5.69 -18.48 -7.95
N ASP A 163 -5.19 -17.55 -7.14
CA ASP A 163 -4.95 -17.76 -5.71
C ASP A 163 -6.26 -18.04 -4.96
N PHE A 164 -7.34 -17.34 -5.31
CA PHE A 164 -8.67 -17.54 -4.71
C PHE A 164 -9.17 -18.97 -4.90
N ASN A 165 -8.96 -19.52 -6.10
CA ASN A 165 -9.35 -20.89 -6.43
C ASN A 165 -8.38 -21.92 -5.83
N LYS A 166 -7.06 -21.76 -6.03
CA LYS A 166 -6.03 -22.71 -5.53
C LYS A 166 -6.07 -22.84 -4.02
N LYS A 167 -6.22 -21.74 -3.29
CA LYS A 167 -6.26 -21.73 -1.82
C LYS A 167 -7.67 -21.97 -1.26
N ASN A 168 -8.67 -22.21 -2.12
CA ASN A 168 -10.07 -22.41 -1.74
C ASN A 168 -10.62 -21.31 -0.81
N ILE A 169 -10.27 -20.05 -1.11
CA ILE A 169 -10.56 -18.87 -0.26
C ILE A 169 -12.07 -18.68 -0.09
N TYR A 170 -12.86 -19.03 -1.13
CA TYR A 170 -14.32 -19.00 -1.07
C TYR A 170 -14.87 -19.76 0.16
N ARG A 171 -14.34 -20.97 0.39
CA ARG A 171 -14.73 -21.83 1.51
C ARG A 171 -14.08 -21.39 2.82
N LEU A 172 -12.80 -20.99 2.80
CA LEU A 172 -12.08 -20.57 4.01
C LEU A 172 -12.76 -19.36 4.69
N TYR A 173 -13.05 -18.32 3.92
CA TYR A 173 -13.60 -17.06 4.43
C TYR A 173 -15.13 -17.01 4.43
N ASN A 174 -15.79 -18.09 3.99
CA ASN A 174 -17.23 -18.29 4.09
C ASN A 174 -18.05 -17.17 3.45
N TYR A 175 -17.66 -16.78 2.23
CA TYR A 175 -18.41 -15.83 1.42
C TYR A 175 -19.88 -16.24 1.29
N SER A 176 -20.76 -15.25 1.19
CA SER A 176 -22.20 -15.49 0.94
C SER A 176 -22.58 -14.91 -0.42
N SER A 177 -23.64 -15.46 -1.02
CA SER A 177 -24.23 -14.93 -2.26
C SER A 177 -24.68 -13.47 -2.15
N LYS A 178 -24.90 -12.96 -0.94
CA LYS A 178 -25.15 -11.52 -0.69
C LYS A 178 -23.94 -10.64 -1.04
N HIS A 179 -22.72 -11.18 -1.01
CA HIS A 179 -21.52 -10.45 -1.42
C HIS A 179 -21.36 -10.50 -2.94
N PHE A 180 -21.29 -11.73 -3.47
CA PHE A 180 -21.22 -12.06 -4.89
C PHE A 180 -21.38 -13.58 -5.08
N LYS A 181 -21.75 -14.04 -6.28
CA LYS A 181 -21.68 -15.45 -6.65
C LYS A 181 -20.25 -15.80 -7.11
N LYS A 182 -19.77 -17.02 -6.83
CA LYS A 182 -18.41 -17.42 -7.26
C LYS A 182 -18.23 -17.28 -8.78
N SER A 183 -19.19 -17.75 -9.57
CA SER A 183 -19.18 -17.63 -11.03
C SER A 183 -19.13 -16.18 -11.52
N GLU A 184 -19.76 -15.26 -10.79
CA GLU A 184 -19.71 -13.83 -11.08
C GLU A 184 -18.32 -13.25 -10.80
N LEU A 185 -17.66 -13.67 -9.72
CA LEU A 185 -16.27 -13.29 -9.46
C LEU A 185 -15.34 -13.79 -10.57
N ASP A 186 -15.48 -15.06 -10.95
CA ASP A 186 -14.67 -15.68 -12.00
C ASP A 186 -14.85 -14.94 -13.34
N ASP A 187 -16.09 -14.59 -13.73
CA ASP A 187 -16.38 -13.78 -14.93
C ASP A 187 -15.74 -12.39 -14.85
N ILE A 188 -15.96 -11.67 -13.75
CA ILE A 188 -15.45 -10.29 -13.61
C ILE A 188 -13.93 -10.26 -13.66
N PHE A 189 -13.26 -11.18 -12.97
CA PHE A 189 -11.80 -11.17 -12.89
C PHE A 189 -11.17 -11.68 -14.19
N SER A 190 -11.70 -12.74 -14.79
CA SER A 190 -11.18 -13.30 -16.04
C SER A 190 -11.34 -12.34 -17.21
N ASN A 191 -12.46 -11.60 -17.25
CA ASN A 191 -12.73 -10.61 -18.29
C ASN A 191 -12.24 -9.20 -17.93
N ASN A 192 -11.44 -9.06 -16.87
CA ASN A 192 -10.91 -7.79 -16.35
C ASN A 192 -11.98 -6.71 -16.08
N ARG A 193 -13.25 -7.08 -15.88
CA ARG A 193 -14.37 -6.14 -15.68
C ARG A 193 -14.24 -5.38 -14.35
N PRO A 194 -14.87 -4.21 -14.22
CA PRO A 194 -14.84 -3.43 -12.99
C PRO A 194 -15.46 -4.19 -11.82
N ILE A 195 -14.85 -4.10 -10.64
CA ILE A 195 -15.35 -4.79 -9.44
C ILE A 195 -16.36 -3.90 -8.69
N ARG A 196 -17.21 -4.52 -7.86
CA ARG A 196 -18.12 -3.83 -6.94
C ARG A 196 -17.47 -3.64 -5.56
N PRO A 197 -17.97 -2.71 -4.71
CA PRO A 197 -17.49 -2.57 -3.33
C PRO A 197 -17.50 -3.87 -2.52
N SER A 198 -18.53 -4.70 -2.69
CA SER A 198 -18.65 -6.00 -1.99
C SER A 198 -17.54 -6.99 -2.34
N MET A 199 -16.88 -6.80 -3.50
CA MET A 199 -15.79 -7.65 -3.98
C MET A 199 -14.41 -7.19 -3.52
N LEU A 200 -14.27 -5.99 -2.93
CA LEU A 200 -13.01 -5.51 -2.34
C LEU A 200 -12.44 -6.49 -1.30
N LYS A 201 -13.34 -7.20 -0.60
CA LYS A 201 -12.95 -8.24 0.37
C LYS A 201 -12.08 -9.34 -0.25
N VAL A 202 -12.28 -9.67 -1.53
CA VAL A 202 -11.50 -10.70 -2.22
C VAL A 202 -10.04 -10.32 -2.30
N PHE A 203 -9.75 -9.08 -2.71
CA PHE A 203 -8.39 -8.55 -2.71
C PHE A 203 -7.78 -8.62 -1.32
N ALA A 204 -8.54 -8.18 -0.30
CA ALA A 204 -8.04 -8.14 1.07
C ALA A 204 -7.74 -9.54 1.64
N ASP A 205 -8.60 -10.53 1.40
CA ASP A 205 -8.37 -11.90 1.85
C ASP A 205 -7.20 -12.55 1.08
N VAL A 206 -7.11 -12.36 -0.24
CA VAL A 206 -6.05 -12.95 -1.08
C VAL A 206 -4.67 -12.39 -0.75
N PHE A 207 -4.59 -11.07 -0.55
CA PHE A 207 -3.35 -10.40 -0.13
C PHE A 207 -3.09 -10.45 1.37
N ASN A 208 -4.00 -11.08 2.13
CA ASN A 208 -3.92 -11.19 3.58
C ASN A 208 -3.71 -9.82 4.26
N CYS A 209 -4.65 -8.90 4.05
CA CYS A 209 -4.61 -7.56 4.63
C CYS A 209 -5.95 -7.16 5.29
N ASN A 210 -5.87 -6.19 6.18
CA ASN A 210 -7.05 -5.55 6.75
C ASN A 210 -7.64 -4.56 5.76
N LEU A 211 -8.96 -4.50 5.70
CA LEU A 211 -9.70 -3.53 4.88
C LEU A 211 -10.80 -2.90 5.71
N VAL A 212 -10.74 -1.58 5.80
CA VAL A 212 -11.72 -0.74 6.48
C VAL A 212 -12.31 0.24 5.46
N TYR A 213 -13.63 0.36 5.48
CA TYR A 213 -14.38 1.33 4.71
C TYR A 213 -14.98 2.35 5.67
N LEU A 214 -14.70 3.64 5.48
CA LEU A 214 -15.24 4.70 6.31
C LEU A 214 -16.45 5.31 5.61
N GLU A 215 -17.65 5.03 6.13
CA GLU A 215 -18.92 5.54 5.63
C GLU A 215 -19.40 6.64 6.58
N ASN A 216 -19.27 7.91 6.17
CA ASN A 216 -19.59 9.07 7.01
C ASN A 216 -18.85 9.06 8.36
N SER A 217 -19.55 8.83 9.47
CA SER A 217 -18.97 8.72 10.81
C SER A 217 -18.74 7.27 11.25
N ASN A 218 -19.08 6.28 10.42
CA ASN A 218 -19.04 4.87 10.77
C ASN A 218 -17.80 4.17 10.19
N VAL A 219 -17.17 3.34 11.02
CA VAL A 219 -16.03 2.50 10.63
C VAL A 219 -16.55 1.11 10.29
N LYS A 220 -16.47 0.71 9.02
CA LYS A 220 -16.92 -0.60 8.54
C LYS A 220 -15.73 -1.50 8.25
N PHE A 221 -15.51 -2.51 9.09
CA PHE A 221 -14.48 -3.51 8.90
C PHE A 221 -14.94 -4.52 7.85
N ILE A 222 -14.34 -4.53 6.67
CA ILE A 222 -14.70 -5.45 5.58
C ILE A 222 -14.06 -6.83 5.81
N THR A 223 -12.81 -6.85 6.29
CA THR A 223 -12.13 -8.05 6.77
C THR A 223 -12.03 -8.05 8.28
N LYS A 224 -11.72 -9.22 8.86
CA LYS A 224 -11.42 -9.30 10.29
C LYS A 224 -10.10 -8.58 10.55
N PHE A 225 -10.07 -7.78 11.60
CA PHE A 225 -8.86 -7.07 11.98
C PHE A 225 -7.82 -8.03 12.53
N VAL A 226 -6.59 -7.94 12.02
CA VAL A 226 -5.44 -8.70 12.52
C VAL A 226 -4.26 -7.74 12.70
N ASP A 227 -3.60 -7.78 13.85
CA ASP A 227 -2.41 -6.97 14.10
C ASP A 227 -1.28 -7.32 13.11
N ASN A 228 -0.35 -6.39 12.85
CA ASN A 228 0.83 -6.57 12.01
C ASN A 228 0.57 -6.81 10.51
N LEU A 229 -0.68 -6.82 10.04
CA LEU A 229 -0.99 -6.89 8.62
C LEU A 229 -1.00 -5.49 7.97
N ALA A 230 -0.87 -5.46 6.65
CA ALA A 230 -1.15 -4.24 5.89
C ALA A 230 -2.62 -3.84 6.10
N MET A 231 -2.90 -2.54 6.03
CA MET A 231 -4.23 -1.98 6.19
C MET A 231 -4.57 -1.07 5.02
N ILE A 232 -5.72 -1.35 4.42
CA ILE A 232 -6.38 -0.51 3.43
C ILE A 232 -7.49 0.26 4.14
N ILE A 233 -7.46 1.58 4.04
CA ILE A 233 -8.54 2.46 4.51
C ILE A 233 -9.09 3.19 3.30
N ILE A 234 -10.38 2.99 3.02
CA ILE A 234 -11.09 3.63 1.90
C ILE A 234 -12.21 4.51 2.46
N THR A 235 -12.43 5.66 1.83
CA THR A 235 -13.66 6.45 1.94
C THR A 235 -14.03 6.91 0.54
N GLU A 236 -15.26 7.34 0.32
CA GLU A 236 -15.68 7.87 -0.98
C GLU A 236 -16.63 9.06 -0.83
N ASP A 237 -16.74 9.85 -1.89
CA ASP A 237 -17.83 10.79 -2.11
C ASP A 237 -18.61 10.38 -3.37
N GLN A 238 -19.49 11.25 -3.87
CA GLN A 238 -20.29 10.97 -5.07
C GLN A 238 -19.44 10.69 -6.32
N ASN A 239 -18.27 11.32 -6.44
CA ASN A 239 -17.48 11.36 -7.67
C ASN A 239 -16.15 10.60 -7.57
N ASN A 240 -15.65 10.35 -6.36
CA ASN A 240 -14.31 9.86 -6.13
C ASN A 240 -14.23 8.85 -5.00
N ILE A 241 -13.22 8.00 -5.10
CA ILE A 241 -12.81 7.06 -4.05
C ILE A 241 -11.43 7.50 -3.57
N TYR A 242 -11.23 7.45 -2.26
CA TYR A 242 -10.02 7.87 -1.59
C TYR A 242 -9.43 6.73 -0.77
N CYS A 243 -8.11 6.66 -0.69
CA CYS A 243 -7.44 5.80 0.28
C CYS A 243 -6.30 6.50 0.98
N LEU A 244 -5.96 6.01 2.18
CA LEU A 244 -4.80 6.47 2.94
C LEU A 244 -3.58 5.63 2.64
N ARG A 245 -2.43 6.29 2.68
CA ARG A 245 -1.14 5.64 2.46
C ARG A 245 -0.02 6.31 3.25
N THR A 246 1.03 5.56 3.62
CA THR A 246 2.15 6.10 4.42
C THR A 246 3.31 6.57 3.54
N LYS A 247 3.96 7.66 3.94
CA LYS A 247 5.16 8.19 3.29
C LYS A 247 6.40 7.29 3.44
N LYS A 248 6.34 6.25 4.27
CA LYS A 248 7.45 5.32 4.52
C LYS A 248 7.78 4.45 3.30
N SER A 249 8.97 3.86 3.30
CA SER A 249 9.56 3.10 2.18
C SER A 249 8.66 1.99 1.60
N HIS A 250 7.98 1.23 2.46
CA HIS A 250 7.06 0.14 2.10
C HIS A 250 5.74 0.64 1.51
N GLY A 251 5.37 1.87 1.85
CA GLY A 251 4.22 2.57 1.30
C GLY A 251 2.85 2.17 1.85
N TYR A 252 2.59 0.98 2.38
CA TYR A 252 1.28 0.67 2.99
C TYR A 252 1.26 0.93 4.51
N ILE A 253 0.05 1.14 5.06
CA ILE A 253 -0.15 1.35 6.50
C ILE A 253 -0.16 0.00 7.21
N ARG A 254 0.49 -0.10 8.37
CA ARG A 254 0.40 -1.28 9.24
C ARG A 254 -0.77 -1.12 10.22
N SER A 255 -1.52 -2.19 10.46
CA SER A 255 -2.79 -2.12 11.19
C SER A 255 -2.66 -1.70 12.65
N GLU A 256 -1.59 -2.10 13.32
CA GLU A 256 -1.32 -1.76 14.72
C GLU A 256 -1.20 -0.25 14.93
N ILE A 257 -0.78 0.51 13.92
CA ILE A 257 -0.62 1.97 13.99
C ILE A 257 -1.95 2.67 14.24
N LEU A 258 -3.06 2.10 13.73
CA LEU A 258 -4.38 2.71 13.72
C LEU A 258 -5.38 2.01 14.65
N LYS A 259 -4.91 1.05 15.46
CA LYS A 259 -5.74 0.21 16.32
C LYS A 259 -6.62 1.03 17.28
N GLU A 260 -6.03 2.06 17.87
CA GLU A 260 -6.70 2.95 18.84
C GLU A 260 -7.78 3.81 18.16
N ASP A 261 -7.44 4.56 17.11
CA ASP A 261 -8.40 5.47 16.43
C ASP A 261 -9.53 4.73 15.70
N LEU A 262 -9.32 3.45 15.36
CA LEU A 262 -10.36 2.60 14.80
C LEU A 262 -11.23 1.92 15.87
N GLY A 263 -10.97 2.17 17.16
CA GLY A 263 -11.77 1.67 18.27
C GLY A 263 -11.57 0.19 18.60
N VAL A 264 -10.51 -0.45 18.08
CA VAL A 264 -10.26 -1.89 18.27
C VAL A 264 -9.97 -2.22 19.74
N ASN A 265 -9.39 -1.29 20.50
CA ASN A 265 -9.07 -1.45 21.93
C ASN A 265 -10.24 -1.16 22.87
N ILE A 266 -11.44 -0.82 22.35
CA ILE A 266 -12.59 -0.49 23.20
C ILE A 266 -13.17 -1.76 23.83
N ASN A 267 -13.47 -1.71 25.12
CA ASN A 267 -14.21 -2.75 25.83
C ASN A 267 -15.71 -2.52 25.70
N PHE A 268 -16.47 -3.60 25.59
CA PHE A 268 -17.91 -3.53 25.38
C PHE A 268 -18.69 -4.09 26.58
N TYR A 269 -19.79 -3.43 26.93
CA TYR A 269 -20.72 -3.86 27.96
C TYR A 269 -21.96 -4.48 27.31
N SER A 270 -22.44 -5.58 27.89
CA SER A 270 -23.54 -6.39 27.36
C SER A 270 -24.83 -5.58 27.19
N GLU A 271 -25.20 -4.72 28.16
CA GLU A 271 -26.44 -3.94 28.09
C GLU A 271 -26.44 -2.95 26.92
N LYS A 272 -25.28 -2.37 26.61
CA LYS A 272 -25.12 -1.47 25.46
C LYS A 272 -25.23 -2.23 24.14
N LEU A 273 -24.58 -3.39 24.05
CA LEU A 273 -24.62 -4.23 22.85
C LEU A 273 -26.01 -4.83 22.58
N ALA A 274 -26.75 -5.16 23.63
CA ALA A 274 -28.10 -5.73 23.54
C ALA A 274 -29.10 -4.83 22.79
N LYS A 275 -28.84 -3.52 22.71
CA LYS A 275 -29.68 -2.54 21.96
C LYS A 275 -29.21 -2.29 20.52
N THR A 276 -28.07 -2.82 20.10
CA THR A 276 -27.47 -2.52 18.77
C THR A 276 -27.96 -3.45 17.65
N SER A 277 -27.99 -3.02 16.39
CA SER A 277 -28.42 -3.92 15.30
C SER A 277 -27.46 -5.10 15.10
N LEU A 278 -27.94 -6.21 14.51
CA LEU A 278 -27.10 -7.37 14.23
C LEU A 278 -25.92 -7.03 13.29
N ASP A 279 -26.13 -6.13 12.33
CA ASP A 279 -25.08 -5.70 11.40
C ASP A 279 -23.96 -4.95 12.13
N VAL A 280 -24.29 -4.12 13.12
CA VAL A 280 -23.32 -3.44 13.98
C VAL A 280 -22.54 -4.47 14.81
N LEU A 281 -23.22 -5.45 15.42
CA LEU A 281 -22.55 -6.53 16.17
C LEU A 281 -21.59 -7.34 15.30
N GLN A 282 -21.97 -7.66 14.07
CA GLN A 282 -21.09 -8.37 13.14
C GLN A 282 -19.89 -7.52 12.71
N ASN A 283 -20.05 -6.20 12.59
CA ASN A 283 -18.96 -5.28 12.32
C ASN A 283 -17.98 -5.19 13.50
N LEU A 284 -18.50 -5.06 14.73
CA LEU A 284 -17.68 -5.09 15.96
C LEU A 284 -16.96 -6.42 16.12
N SER A 285 -17.61 -7.54 15.76
CA SER A 285 -16.98 -8.86 15.76
C SER A 285 -15.80 -8.89 14.81
N ARG A 286 -15.95 -8.38 13.58
CA ARG A 286 -14.83 -8.25 12.62
C ARG A 286 -13.72 -7.36 13.16
N MET A 287 -14.07 -6.23 13.78
CA MET A 287 -13.12 -5.33 14.44
C MET A 287 -12.29 -6.03 15.54
N LYS A 288 -12.89 -6.94 16.29
CA LYS A 288 -12.23 -7.70 17.38
C LYS A 288 -11.65 -9.05 16.93
N ASN A 289 -11.54 -9.29 15.62
CA ASN A 289 -11.10 -10.58 15.04
C ASN A 289 -11.98 -11.80 15.41
N ILE A 290 -13.22 -11.57 15.80
CA ILE A 290 -14.17 -12.62 16.16
C ILE A 290 -14.84 -13.19 14.90
N ASN A 291 -14.95 -14.52 14.85
CA ASN A 291 -15.66 -15.20 13.76
C ASN A 291 -17.19 -15.09 13.97
N CYS A 292 -17.92 -14.51 13.01
CA CYS A 292 -19.39 -14.43 13.08
C CYS A 292 -20.13 -15.75 12.77
N LYS A 293 -19.40 -16.81 12.42
CA LYS A 293 -19.93 -18.14 12.11
C LYS A 293 -19.33 -19.17 13.05
N LYS A 294 -20.12 -20.19 13.39
CA LYS A 294 -19.71 -21.37 14.18
C LYS A 294 -19.98 -22.65 13.39
N GLN A 295 -19.37 -23.76 13.82
CA GLN A 295 -19.66 -25.07 13.24
C GLN A 295 -21.06 -25.52 13.69
N GLY A 296 -21.93 -25.84 12.74
CA GLY A 296 -23.20 -26.52 12.99
C GLY A 296 -23.10 -28.01 12.66
N LYS A 297 -24.22 -28.73 12.78
CA LYS A 297 -24.26 -30.20 12.57
C LYS A 297 -23.73 -30.64 11.20
N THR A 298 -24.11 -29.95 10.13
CA THR A 298 -23.71 -30.29 8.75
C THR A 298 -22.89 -29.20 8.05
N LYS A 299 -23.04 -27.93 8.48
CA LYS A 299 -22.37 -26.78 7.88
C LYS A 299 -22.13 -25.68 8.90
N LYS A 300 -21.30 -24.71 8.55
CA LYS A 300 -21.15 -23.49 9.34
C LYS A 300 -22.46 -22.69 9.33
N ILE A 301 -22.88 -22.25 10.51
CA ILE A 301 -24.06 -21.40 10.71
C ILE A 301 -23.62 -20.07 11.32
N ASN A 302 -24.46 -19.03 11.18
CA ASN A 302 -24.20 -17.76 11.85
C ASN A 302 -24.34 -17.94 13.36
N LYS A 303 -23.48 -17.26 14.12
CA LYS A 303 -23.66 -17.13 15.56
C LYS A 303 -24.94 -16.36 15.86
N THR A 304 -25.60 -16.71 16.95
CA THR A 304 -26.76 -15.95 17.43
C THR A 304 -26.31 -14.57 17.92
N ARG A 305 -27.28 -13.67 18.10
CA ARG A 305 -27.02 -12.34 18.67
C ARG A 305 -26.32 -12.44 20.03
N GLN A 306 -26.81 -13.29 20.91
CA GLN A 306 -26.27 -13.46 22.26
C GLN A 306 -24.82 -13.99 22.21
N GLU A 307 -24.54 -14.98 21.36
CA GLU A 307 -23.18 -15.50 21.20
C GLU A 307 -22.17 -14.45 20.74
N LEU A 308 -22.58 -13.53 19.85
CA LEU A 308 -21.72 -12.42 19.44
C LEU A 308 -21.48 -11.44 20.59
N ILE A 309 -22.51 -11.13 21.40
CA ILE A 309 -22.40 -10.23 22.55
C ILE A 309 -21.44 -10.83 23.59
N ASP A 310 -21.62 -12.11 23.93
CA ASP A 310 -20.80 -12.80 24.92
C ASP A 310 -19.32 -12.80 24.52
N GLU A 311 -19.01 -13.07 23.25
CA GLU A 311 -17.63 -13.04 22.76
C GLU A 311 -17.04 -11.63 22.70
N LEU A 312 -17.84 -10.62 22.36
CA LEU A 312 -17.40 -9.22 22.35
C LEU A 312 -17.09 -8.67 23.73
N CYS A 313 -17.76 -9.16 24.77
CA CYS A 313 -17.56 -8.75 26.16
C CYS A 313 -16.40 -9.48 26.87
N ARG A 314 -15.88 -10.58 26.31
CA ARG A 314 -14.79 -11.37 26.91
C ARG A 314 -13.38 -10.81 26.66
N LEU A 315 -13.23 -9.88 25.72
CA LEU A 315 -11.94 -9.31 25.27
C LEU A 315 -11.67 -7.93 25.87
#